data_AF-A0A180EK02-F1
#
_entry.id   AF-A0A180EK02-F1
#
_cell.length_a   1.000
_cell.length_b   1.000
_cell.length_c   1.000
_cell.angle_alpha   90.00
_cell.angle_beta   90.00
_cell.angle_gamma   90.00
#
_symmetry.space_group_name_H-M   'P 1'
#
loop_
_entity.id
_entity.type
_entity.pdbx_description
1 polymer ?
#
loop_
_entity_poly.entity_id
_entity_poly.type
_entity_poly.pdbx_seq_one_letter_code
_entity_poly.pdbx_strand_id
1 'polypeptide(L)'
;MVSMAIFLTFLIGRSLFDEGSGFYAALLFSIHGLSNELSIGVEATDHIDVHFMFWIAVAAYLVTASKMRSRYLKCALIGVTIGLAVLVKWLPAYTILLAYIAFELRNGKFLNVLLETAIIAVCSVIVWLPWQIYAYTSFPEVYLATQAHNFQHITQYLEGHENGYLFFLDKSIYNYGEIWILSIGLLIYYATKSNPERYRFLLLWIIVPLIFFSFVATKMQGYVYFTAPAIFIASGVALKAIYDWKKWHRLPIGKLLFILGFVSPIVHFYESLHPREHDENLVARLQTLKNSDLDRTVIFNSPTPYNDMFFLNVVASYDYVPDQRTLDSLRSVYTVIVEEE
;
A
#
# COMPACT_ATOMS: atom_id res chain seq x y z
N MET A 1 -1.38 -8.40 -9.84
CA MET A 1 -2.27 -7.28 -9.48
C MET A 1 -1.73 -5.92 -9.89
N VAL A 2 -0.42 -5.65 -9.74
CA VAL A 2 0.21 -4.38 -10.21
C VAL A 2 -0.13 -4.05 -11.66
N SER A 3 -0.02 -4.99 -12.60
CA SER A 3 -0.34 -4.75 -14.02
C SER A 3 -1.79 -4.29 -14.23
N MET A 4 -2.74 -4.83 -13.47
CA MET A 4 -4.14 -4.39 -13.52
C MET A 4 -4.30 -3.01 -12.87
N ALA A 5 -3.58 -2.74 -11.78
CA ALA A 5 -3.58 -1.42 -11.15
C ALA A 5 -3.01 -0.35 -12.09
N ILE A 6 -1.96 -0.65 -12.86
CA ILE A 6 -1.43 0.25 -13.90
C ILE A 6 -2.51 0.58 -14.94
N PHE A 7 -3.24 -0.44 -15.42
CA PHE A 7 -4.33 -0.22 -16.35
C PHE A 7 -5.48 0.60 -15.73
N LEU A 8 -5.84 0.34 -14.47
CA LEU A 8 -6.83 1.14 -13.74
C LEU A 8 -6.37 2.60 -13.58
N THR A 9 -5.09 2.83 -13.26
CA THR A 9 -4.49 4.17 -13.19
C THR A 9 -4.62 4.91 -14.52
N PHE A 10 -4.37 4.26 -15.65
CA PHE A 10 -4.64 4.83 -16.98
C PHE A 10 -6.11 5.22 -17.13
N LEU A 11 -7.03 4.30 -16.83
CA LEU A 11 -8.47 4.52 -17.00
C LEU A 11 -8.99 5.65 -16.11
N ILE A 12 -8.57 5.72 -14.85
CA ILE A 12 -8.93 6.78 -13.91
C ILE A 12 -8.39 8.12 -14.40
N GLY A 13 -7.10 8.19 -14.75
CA GLY A 13 -6.46 9.41 -15.25
C GLY A 13 -7.13 9.93 -16.53
N ARG A 14 -7.45 9.03 -17.46
CA ARG A 14 -8.21 9.33 -18.67
C ARG A 14 -9.62 9.86 -18.36
N SER A 15 -10.30 9.27 -17.38
CA SER A 15 -11.67 9.64 -17.02
C SER A 15 -11.75 10.99 -16.31
N LEU A 16 -10.77 11.30 -15.45
CA LEU A 16 -10.73 12.56 -14.69
C LEU A 16 -10.19 13.74 -15.53
N PHE A 17 -9.23 13.47 -16.42
CA PHE A 17 -8.53 14.49 -17.19
C PHE A 17 -8.60 14.18 -18.69
N ASP A 18 -7.58 13.51 -19.21
CA ASP A 18 -7.42 13.21 -20.63
C ASP A 18 -6.53 11.98 -20.83
N GLU A 19 -6.53 11.44 -22.04
CA GLU A 19 -5.78 10.24 -22.40
C GLU A 19 -4.27 10.37 -22.19
N GLY A 20 -3.69 11.56 -22.42
CA GLY A 20 -2.27 11.81 -22.22
C GLY A 20 -1.88 11.80 -20.74
N SER A 21 -2.67 12.46 -19.89
CA SER A 21 -2.49 12.42 -18.44
C SER A 21 -2.57 10.99 -17.90
N GLY A 22 -3.56 10.20 -18.35
CA GLY A 22 -3.67 8.78 -17.99
C GLY A 22 -2.49 7.94 -18.50
N PHE A 23 -2.02 8.18 -19.72
CA PHE A 23 -0.89 7.47 -20.30
C PHE A 23 0.40 7.69 -19.50
N TYR A 24 0.75 8.96 -19.19
CA TYR A 24 1.94 9.25 -18.38
C TYR A 24 1.85 8.66 -16.98
N ALA A 25 0.65 8.67 -16.37
CA ALA A 25 0.44 8.06 -15.06
C ALA A 25 0.72 6.55 -15.08
N ALA A 26 0.18 5.83 -16.06
CA ALA A 26 0.41 4.40 -16.20
C ALA A 26 1.87 4.07 -16.56
N LEU A 27 2.51 4.90 -17.40
CA LEU A 27 3.92 4.74 -17.73
C LEU A 27 4.79 4.86 -16.47
N LEU A 28 4.63 5.92 -15.67
CA LEU A 28 5.37 6.09 -14.42
C LEU A 28 5.12 4.94 -13.44
N PHE A 29 3.87 4.48 -13.33
CA PHE A 29 3.54 3.36 -12.45
C PHE A 29 4.17 2.03 -12.91
N SER A 30 4.31 1.84 -14.23
CA SER A 30 4.90 0.61 -14.79
C SER A 30 6.40 0.47 -14.52
N ILE A 31 7.08 1.58 -14.22
CA ILE A 31 8.51 1.62 -13.89
C ILE A 31 8.72 1.99 -12.41
N HIS A 32 7.77 1.68 -11.52
CA HIS A 32 7.90 2.02 -10.10
C HIS A 32 8.62 0.90 -9.33
N GLY A 33 9.82 1.19 -8.81
CA GLY A 33 10.67 0.22 -8.08
C GLY A 33 9.97 -0.43 -6.88
N LEU A 34 9.41 0.36 -5.96
CA LEU A 34 8.72 -0.17 -4.77
C LEU A 34 7.53 -1.09 -5.13
N SER A 35 6.83 -0.85 -6.24
CA SER A 35 5.77 -1.78 -6.69
C SER A 35 6.32 -3.16 -7.01
N ASN A 36 7.52 -3.20 -7.61
CA ASN A 36 8.21 -4.44 -7.94
C ASN A 36 8.63 -5.15 -6.66
N GLU A 37 9.32 -4.44 -5.74
CA GLU A 37 9.81 -4.99 -4.48
C GLU A 37 8.70 -5.57 -3.59
N LEU A 38 7.58 -4.84 -3.43
CA LEU A 38 6.42 -5.34 -2.68
C LEU A 38 5.78 -6.56 -3.35
N SER A 39 5.77 -6.61 -4.69
CA SER A 39 5.19 -7.75 -5.42
C SER A 39 5.99 -9.05 -5.25
N ILE A 40 7.30 -8.94 -5.06
CA ILE A 40 8.20 -10.08 -4.85
C ILE A 40 8.51 -10.36 -3.37
N GLY A 41 7.91 -9.59 -2.45
CA GLY A 41 8.09 -9.78 -1.00
C GLY A 41 9.46 -9.38 -0.47
N VAL A 42 10.15 -8.46 -1.16
CA VAL A 42 11.48 -7.97 -0.76
C VAL A 42 11.38 -6.89 0.32
N GLU A 43 10.31 -6.10 0.30
CA GLU A 43 10.00 -5.09 1.31
C GLU A 43 8.90 -5.58 2.25
N ALA A 44 9.03 -5.25 3.54
CA ALA A 44 8.07 -5.63 4.57
C ALA A 44 6.65 -5.14 4.23
N THR A 45 5.64 -5.91 4.66
CA THR A 45 4.20 -5.84 4.29
C THR A 45 3.88 -6.36 2.89
N ASP A 46 4.90 -6.58 2.06
CA ASP A 46 4.93 -7.50 0.94
C ASP A 46 3.77 -7.28 -0.06
N HIS A 47 3.31 -8.38 -0.65
CA HIS A 47 2.21 -8.40 -1.60
C HIS A 47 0.88 -7.91 -1.01
N ILE A 48 0.67 -7.96 0.31
CA ILE A 48 -0.58 -7.51 0.96
C ILE A 48 -0.86 -6.05 0.59
N ASP A 49 0.16 -5.21 0.52
CA ASP A 49 0.01 -3.80 0.18
C ASP A 49 -0.31 -3.58 -1.30
N VAL A 50 0.17 -4.47 -2.17
CA VAL A 50 -0.22 -4.53 -3.58
C VAL A 50 -1.68 -4.92 -3.72
N HIS A 51 -2.15 -5.92 -2.98
CA HIS A 51 -3.55 -6.34 -2.96
C HIS A 51 -4.46 -5.21 -2.45
N PHE A 52 -4.04 -4.53 -1.39
CA PHE A 52 -4.77 -3.41 -0.80
C PHE A 52 -4.89 -2.24 -1.78
N MET A 53 -3.75 -1.82 -2.34
CA MET A 53 -3.68 -0.78 -3.38
C MET A 53 -4.57 -1.11 -4.59
N PHE A 54 -4.56 -2.36 -5.04
CA PHE A 54 -5.38 -2.80 -6.17
C PHE A 54 -6.88 -2.62 -5.91
N TRP A 55 -7.40 -3.08 -4.77
CA TRP A 55 -8.82 -2.92 -4.46
C TRP A 55 -9.20 -1.45 -4.31
N ILE A 56 -8.32 -0.63 -3.75
CA ILE A 56 -8.52 0.81 -3.69
C ILE A 56 -8.56 1.45 -5.08
N ALA A 57 -7.69 1.04 -6.00
CA ALA A 57 -7.73 1.48 -7.40
C ALA A 57 -9.03 1.05 -8.10
N VAL A 58 -9.55 -0.15 -7.85
CA VAL A 58 -10.86 -0.59 -8.38
C VAL A 58 -11.98 0.30 -7.84
N ALA A 59 -12.01 0.58 -6.54
CA ALA A 59 -13.03 1.44 -5.93
C ALA A 59 -12.97 2.86 -6.52
N ALA A 60 -11.76 3.42 -6.66
CA ALA A 60 -11.55 4.72 -7.29
C ALA A 60 -11.98 4.74 -8.77
N TYR A 61 -11.64 3.70 -9.54
CA TYR A 61 -12.12 3.55 -10.92
C TYR A 61 -13.64 3.54 -10.99
N LEU A 62 -14.30 2.75 -10.13
CA LEU A 62 -15.75 2.72 -10.05
C LEU A 62 -16.31 4.11 -9.74
N VAL A 63 -15.73 4.88 -8.81
CA VAL A 63 -16.15 6.28 -8.55
C VAL A 63 -16.09 7.12 -9.82
N THR A 64 -14.99 7.07 -10.57
CA THR A 64 -14.79 7.92 -11.76
C THR A 64 -15.51 7.43 -13.02
N ALA A 65 -15.91 6.15 -13.07
CA ALA A 65 -16.52 5.56 -14.26
C ALA A 65 -17.88 6.19 -14.57
N SER A 66 -18.04 6.67 -15.81
CA SER A 66 -19.23 7.41 -16.27
C SER A 66 -20.36 6.55 -16.84
N LYS A 67 -20.13 5.26 -17.12
CA LYS A 67 -21.03 4.43 -17.95
C LYS A 67 -21.88 3.38 -17.19
N MET A 68 -22.12 3.54 -15.88
CA MET A 68 -22.97 2.59 -15.17
C MET A 68 -24.46 2.94 -15.25
N ARG A 69 -25.28 1.95 -15.64
CA ARG A 69 -26.73 2.08 -15.85
C ARG A 69 -27.51 2.44 -14.58
N SER A 70 -27.00 2.04 -13.41
CA SER A 70 -27.65 2.31 -12.11
C SER A 70 -26.66 2.93 -11.14
N ARG A 71 -27.04 4.10 -10.60
CA ARG A 71 -26.28 4.81 -9.54
C ARG A 71 -26.14 3.97 -8.27
N TYR A 72 -27.18 3.24 -7.88
CA TYR A 72 -27.15 2.44 -6.64
C TYR A 72 -26.35 1.16 -6.81
N LEU A 73 -26.37 0.55 -8.01
CA LEU A 73 -25.49 -0.57 -8.31
C LEU A 73 -24.02 -0.13 -8.27
N LYS A 74 -23.71 1.04 -8.81
CA LYS A 74 -22.38 1.67 -8.71
C LYS A 74 -21.95 1.83 -7.25
N CYS A 75 -22.80 2.41 -6.40
CA CYS A 75 -22.55 2.54 -4.97
C CYS A 75 -22.33 1.18 -4.27
N ALA A 76 -23.16 0.18 -4.59
CA ALA A 76 -23.01 -1.16 -4.02
C ALA A 76 -21.68 -1.80 -4.42
N LEU A 77 -21.27 -1.69 -5.69
CA LEU A 77 -19.99 -2.21 -6.17
C LEU A 77 -18.80 -1.49 -5.53
N ILE A 78 -18.89 -0.16 -5.35
CA ILE A 78 -17.87 0.61 -4.60
C ILE A 78 -17.77 0.09 -3.17
N GLY A 79 -18.91 -0.11 -2.50
CA GLY A 79 -18.97 -0.64 -1.13
C GLY A 79 -18.37 -2.04 -1.02
N VAL A 80 -18.75 -2.96 -1.89
CA VAL A 80 -18.18 -4.32 -1.94
C VAL A 80 -16.66 -4.26 -2.11
N THR A 81 -16.18 -3.39 -3.01
CA THR A 81 -14.74 -3.25 -3.28
C THR A 81 -13.98 -2.67 -2.07
N ILE A 82 -14.54 -1.66 -1.38
CA ILE A 82 -13.97 -1.14 -0.13
C ILE A 82 -13.95 -2.24 0.93
N GLY A 83 -15.02 -3.03 1.06
CA GLY A 83 -15.09 -4.15 2.00
C GLY A 83 -14.02 -5.22 1.73
N LEU A 84 -13.74 -5.55 0.46
CA LEU A 84 -12.63 -6.42 0.08
C LEU A 84 -11.28 -5.81 0.48
N ALA A 85 -11.09 -4.50 0.29
CA ALA A 85 -9.86 -3.84 0.73
C ALA A 85 -9.71 -3.86 2.27
N VAL A 86 -10.80 -3.68 3.02
CA VAL A 86 -10.79 -3.80 4.49
C VAL A 86 -10.38 -5.20 4.94
N LEU A 87 -10.85 -6.25 4.25
CA LEU A 87 -10.44 -7.63 4.51
C LEU A 87 -8.96 -7.89 4.23
N VAL A 88 -8.35 -7.16 3.28
CA VAL A 88 -6.93 -7.31 2.96
C VAL A 88 -6.04 -6.67 4.02
N LYS A 89 -6.32 -5.42 4.40
CA LYS A 89 -5.49 -4.70 5.35
C LYS A 89 -6.30 -4.13 6.48
N TRP A 90 -7.03 -3.02 6.27
CA TRP A 90 -7.91 -2.46 7.31
C TRP A 90 -8.76 -1.25 6.86
N LEU A 91 -9.20 -0.45 7.84
CA LEU A 91 -9.99 0.78 7.72
C LEU A 91 -9.43 1.92 6.86
N PRO A 92 -8.12 2.07 6.57
CA PRO A 92 -7.64 3.11 5.66
C PRO A 92 -8.31 3.08 4.28
N ALA A 93 -8.94 1.95 3.91
CA ALA A 93 -9.74 1.81 2.69
C ALA A 93 -10.86 2.85 2.55
N TYR A 94 -11.44 3.30 3.67
CA TYR A 94 -12.51 4.29 3.67
C TYR A 94 -12.06 5.69 3.23
N THR A 95 -10.77 5.91 2.98
CA THR A 95 -10.27 7.12 2.31
C THR A 95 -11.00 7.36 0.99
N ILE A 96 -11.30 6.30 0.22
CA ILE A 96 -12.04 6.44 -1.04
C ILE A 96 -13.49 6.89 -0.81
N LEU A 97 -14.12 6.50 0.30
CA LEU A 97 -15.45 6.99 0.65
C LEU A 97 -15.44 8.50 0.89
N LEU A 98 -14.41 9.02 1.57
CA LEU A 98 -14.23 10.47 1.76
C LEU A 98 -13.99 11.18 0.42
N ALA A 99 -13.15 10.61 -0.44
CA ALA A 99 -12.90 11.15 -1.77
C ALA A 99 -14.17 11.15 -2.64
N TYR A 100 -14.99 10.09 -2.57
CA TYR A 100 -16.29 9.97 -3.23
C TYR A 100 -17.25 11.08 -2.79
N ILE A 101 -17.40 11.28 -1.48
CA ILE A 101 -18.26 12.33 -0.91
C ILE A 101 -17.85 13.70 -1.49
N ALA A 102 -16.55 14.02 -1.47
CA ALA A 102 -16.05 15.29 -2.01
C ALA A 102 -16.27 15.44 -3.53
N PHE A 103 -16.24 14.34 -4.27
CA PHE A 103 -16.48 14.31 -5.70
C PHE A 103 -17.96 14.56 -6.05
N GLU A 104 -18.89 13.98 -5.29
CA GLU A 104 -20.34 14.07 -5.57
C GLU A 104 -21.05 15.25 -4.90
N LEU A 105 -20.58 15.76 -3.75
CA LEU A 105 -21.25 16.83 -2.99
C LEU A 105 -21.51 18.12 -3.78
N ARG A 106 -20.67 18.44 -4.77
CA ARG A 106 -20.86 19.64 -5.61
C ARG A 106 -21.88 19.40 -6.73
N ASN A 107 -21.99 18.17 -7.21
CA ASN A 107 -22.77 17.81 -8.39
C ASN A 107 -24.17 17.30 -8.03
N GLY A 108 -24.32 16.74 -6.82
CA GLY A 108 -25.53 16.12 -6.33
C GLY A 108 -26.27 16.92 -5.25
N LYS A 109 -27.52 16.55 -5.01
CA LYS A 109 -28.27 17.00 -3.82
C LYS A 109 -27.69 16.30 -2.58
N PHE A 110 -27.52 17.02 -1.48
CA PHE A 110 -26.96 16.47 -0.23
C PHE A 110 -27.60 15.14 0.20
N LEU A 111 -28.94 15.03 0.17
CA LEU A 111 -29.66 13.81 0.54
C LEU A 111 -29.35 12.61 -0.37
N ASN A 112 -29.09 12.87 -1.67
CA ASN A 112 -28.69 11.82 -2.60
C ASN A 112 -27.32 11.27 -2.25
N VAL A 113 -26.36 12.16 -1.97
CA VAL A 113 -24.99 11.79 -1.58
C VAL A 113 -24.98 11.05 -0.26
N LEU A 114 -25.85 11.45 0.69
CA LEU A 114 -26.01 10.76 1.97
C LEU A 114 -26.53 9.33 1.79
N LEU A 115 -27.58 9.15 0.98
CA LEU A 115 -28.13 7.81 0.68
C LEU A 115 -27.09 6.93 -0.02
N GLU A 116 -26.37 7.48 -1.00
CA GLU A 116 -25.32 6.74 -1.72
C GLU A 116 -24.17 6.33 -0.80
N THR A 117 -23.74 7.23 0.07
CA THR A 117 -22.70 6.97 1.08
C THR A 117 -23.15 5.89 2.05
N ALA A 118 -24.42 5.91 2.48
CA ALA A 118 -25.01 4.86 3.32
C ALA A 118 -25.00 3.51 2.59
N ILE A 119 -25.36 3.46 1.30
CA ILE A 119 -25.31 2.23 0.50
C ILE A 119 -23.87 1.70 0.42
N ILE A 120 -22.89 2.56 0.13
CA ILE A 120 -21.47 2.17 0.07
C ILE A 120 -21.02 1.58 1.42
N ALA A 121 -21.34 2.26 2.52
CA ALA A 121 -20.97 1.82 3.87
C ALA A 121 -21.61 0.47 4.24
N VAL A 122 -22.92 0.30 4.00
CA VAL A 122 -23.64 -0.94 4.28
C VAL A 122 -23.09 -2.09 3.45
N CYS A 123 -22.89 -1.90 2.15
CA CYS A 123 -22.33 -2.93 1.28
C CYS A 123 -20.89 -3.31 1.68
N SER A 124 -20.07 -2.35 2.12
CA SER A 124 -18.74 -2.62 2.68
C SER A 124 -18.83 -3.49 3.93
N VAL A 125 -19.66 -3.10 4.90
CA VAL A 125 -19.86 -3.85 6.17
C VAL A 125 -20.33 -5.27 5.91
N ILE A 126 -21.27 -5.48 4.99
CA ILE A 126 -21.76 -6.82 4.63
C ILE A 126 -20.62 -7.74 4.17
N VAL A 127 -19.59 -7.19 3.51
CA VAL A 127 -18.45 -7.97 3.01
C VAL A 127 -17.46 -8.31 4.13
N TRP A 128 -17.02 -7.34 4.93
CA TRP A 128 -15.93 -7.58 5.88
C TRP A 128 -16.39 -8.08 7.26
N LEU A 129 -17.61 -7.74 7.69
CA LEU A 129 -18.10 -8.07 9.03
C LEU A 129 -18.24 -9.57 9.30
N PRO A 130 -18.68 -10.43 8.35
CA PRO A 130 -18.80 -11.87 8.60
C PRO A 130 -17.50 -12.51 9.07
N TRP A 131 -16.36 -12.12 8.48
CA TRP A 131 -15.04 -12.61 8.91
C TRP A 131 -14.70 -12.17 10.33
N GLN A 132 -14.99 -10.92 10.69
CA GLN A 132 -14.72 -10.40 12.03
C GLN A 132 -15.57 -11.11 13.10
N ILE A 133 -16.84 -11.38 12.80
CA ILE A 133 -17.72 -12.15 13.69
C ILE A 133 -17.19 -13.58 13.84
N TYR A 134 -16.84 -14.24 12.73
CA TYR A 134 -16.29 -15.60 12.76
C TYR A 134 -15.00 -15.69 13.57
N ALA A 135 -14.04 -14.78 13.32
CA ALA A 135 -12.76 -14.78 14.01
C ALA A 135 -12.92 -14.56 15.52
N TYR A 136 -13.77 -13.61 15.93
CA TYR A 136 -14.05 -13.37 17.34
C TYR A 136 -14.77 -14.54 18.02
N THR A 137 -15.77 -15.13 17.36
CA THR A 137 -16.57 -16.22 17.96
C THR A 137 -15.82 -17.54 18.01
N SER A 138 -14.94 -17.80 17.05
CA SER A 138 -14.17 -19.06 16.97
C SER A 138 -12.84 -18.99 17.72
N PHE A 139 -12.19 -17.82 17.74
CA PHE A 139 -10.85 -17.62 18.31
C PHE A 139 -10.77 -16.32 19.12
N PRO A 140 -11.57 -16.17 20.19
CA PRO A 140 -11.72 -14.88 20.88
C PRO A 140 -10.40 -14.35 21.46
N GLU A 141 -9.59 -15.21 22.07
CA GLU A 141 -8.32 -14.81 22.69
C GLU A 141 -7.31 -14.32 21.65
N VAL A 142 -7.12 -15.11 20.58
CA VAL A 142 -6.23 -14.75 19.46
C VAL A 142 -6.70 -13.47 18.80
N TYR A 143 -8.00 -13.37 18.51
CA TYR A 143 -8.59 -12.19 17.90
C TYR A 143 -8.34 -10.93 18.75
N LEU A 144 -8.63 -10.98 20.06
CA LEU A 144 -8.43 -9.83 20.94
C LEU A 144 -6.95 -9.45 21.07
N ALA A 145 -6.05 -10.44 21.15
CA ALA A 145 -4.62 -10.20 21.17
C ALA A 145 -4.13 -9.53 19.87
N THR A 146 -4.56 -10.03 18.70
CA THR A 146 -4.24 -9.42 17.39
C THR A 146 -4.80 -8.01 17.26
N GLN A 147 -6.04 -7.76 17.70
CA GLN A 147 -6.63 -6.42 17.66
C GLN A 147 -5.90 -5.44 18.60
N ALA A 148 -5.48 -5.90 19.78
CA ALA A 148 -4.66 -5.11 20.69
C ALA A 148 -3.29 -4.76 20.07
N HIS A 149 -2.64 -5.73 19.43
CA HIS A 149 -1.38 -5.52 18.70
C HIS A 149 -1.53 -4.52 17.55
N ASN A 150 -2.59 -4.64 16.74
CA ASN A 150 -2.93 -3.69 15.68
C ASN A 150 -3.09 -2.26 16.21
N PHE A 151 -3.68 -2.10 17.39
CA PHE A 151 -3.81 -0.80 18.05
C PHE A 151 -2.47 -0.28 18.59
N GLN A 152 -1.59 -1.17 19.05
CA GLN A 152 -0.25 -0.78 19.50
C GLN A 152 0.56 -0.12 18.39
N HIS A 153 0.49 -0.58 17.13
CA HIS A 153 1.14 0.11 16.00
C HIS A 153 0.74 1.60 15.88
N ILE A 154 -0.46 1.98 16.32
CA ILE A 154 -0.94 3.38 16.32
C ILE A 154 -0.23 4.20 17.38
N THR A 155 -0.05 3.63 18.58
CA THR A 155 0.35 4.37 19.80
C THR A 155 1.77 4.13 20.27
N GLN A 156 2.41 3.06 19.83
CA GLN A 156 3.72 2.59 20.27
C GLN A 156 4.64 2.37 19.07
N TYR A 157 5.94 2.55 19.31
CA TYR A 157 6.96 2.16 18.35
C TYR A 157 7.20 0.67 18.50
N LEU A 158 7.01 -0.06 17.41
CA LEU A 158 7.26 -1.48 17.34
C LEU A 158 8.41 -1.74 16.35
N GLU A 159 9.18 -2.80 16.61
CA GLU A 159 10.13 -3.37 15.64
C GLU A 159 11.18 -2.37 15.10
N GLY A 160 11.60 -1.41 15.93
CA GLY A 160 12.63 -0.43 15.53
C GLY A 160 12.15 0.63 14.52
N HIS A 161 10.85 0.77 14.29
CA HIS A 161 10.28 1.72 13.34
C HIS A 161 10.05 3.13 13.91
N GLU A 162 10.98 3.61 14.73
CA GLU A 162 11.00 4.94 15.35
C GLU A 162 11.34 6.04 14.33
N ASN A 163 10.38 6.37 13.47
CA ASN A 163 10.57 7.35 12.41
C ASN A 163 9.84 8.68 12.70
N GLY A 164 10.44 9.79 12.28
CA GLY A 164 9.89 11.14 12.45
C GLY A 164 8.63 11.42 11.60
N TYR A 165 7.97 12.55 11.85
CA TYR A 165 6.72 12.95 11.18
C TYR A 165 6.83 13.10 9.65
N LEU A 166 8.03 13.45 9.16
CA LEU A 166 8.31 13.66 7.73
C LEU A 166 8.67 12.37 6.97
N PHE A 167 8.72 11.22 7.66
CA PHE A 167 9.11 9.93 7.08
C PHE A 167 8.44 9.62 5.73
N PHE A 168 7.12 9.77 5.64
CA PHE A 168 6.38 9.49 4.40
C PHE A 168 6.64 10.52 3.30
N LEU A 169 6.94 11.77 3.65
CA LEU A 169 7.33 12.79 2.67
C LEU A 169 8.69 12.45 2.08
N ASP A 170 9.67 12.13 2.93
CA ASP A 170 11.03 11.77 2.51
C ASP A 170 11.01 10.51 1.62
N LYS A 171 10.30 9.47 2.07
CA LYS A 171 10.11 8.24 1.28
C LYS A 171 9.34 8.49 -0.01
N SER A 172 8.38 9.43 -0.04
CA SER A 172 7.63 9.73 -1.25
C SER A 172 8.49 10.34 -2.35
N ILE A 173 9.50 11.15 -2.00
CA ILE A 173 10.43 11.73 -2.98
C ILE A 173 11.29 10.62 -3.59
N TYR A 174 11.81 9.72 -2.76
CA TYR A 174 12.60 8.58 -3.23
C TYR A 174 11.78 7.63 -4.13
N ASN A 175 10.56 7.28 -3.71
CA ASN A 175 9.72 6.30 -4.41
C ASN A 175 9.07 6.86 -5.68
N TYR A 176 8.57 8.11 -5.65
CA TYR A 176 7.75 8.69 -6.72
C TYR A 176 8.46 9.78 -7.54
N GLY A 177 9.67 10.17 -7.14
CA GLY A 177 10.48 11.21 -7.79
C GLY A 177 10.04 12.65 -7.50
N GLU A 178 10.85 13.61 -7.91
CA GLU A 178 10.69 15.03 -7.59
C GLU A 178 9.46 15.67 -8.26
N ILE A 179 9.01 15.09 -9.38
CA ILE A 179 7.79 15.53 -10.07
C ILE A 179 6.55 15.42 -9.17
N TRP A 180 6.58 14.52 -8.18
CA TRP A 180 5.52 14.39 -7.18
C TRP A 180 5.25 15.71 -6.43
N ILE A 181 6.29 16.42 -6.02
CA ILE A 181 6.17 17.68 -5.26
C ILE A 181 5.45 18.74 -6.10
N LEU A 182 5.87 18.89 -7.37
CA LEU A 182 5.22 19.80 -8.30
C LEU A 182 3.75 19.42 -8.51
N SER A 183 3.47 18.12 -8.58
CA SER A 183 2.12 17.58 -8.80
C SER A 183 1.19 17.94 -7.65
N ILE A 184 1.62 17.80 -6.39
CA ILE A 184 0.84 18.26 -5.23
C ILE A 184 0.55 19.75 -5.29
N GLY A 185 1.55 20.58 -5.59
CA GLY A 185 1.38 22.03 -5.70
C GLY A 185 0.31 22.39 -6.75
N LEU A 186 0.35 21.72 -7.91
CA LEU A 186 -0.65 21.89 -8.96
C LEU A 186 -2.05 21.43 -8.52
N LEU A 187 -2.16 20.27 -7.87
CA LEU A 187 -3.44 19.78 -7.37
C LEU A 187 -4.06 20.76 -6.37
N ILE A 188 -3.28 21.26 -5.39
CA ILE A 188 -3.75 22.25 -4.41
C ILE A 188 -4.23 23.50 -5.12
N TYR A 189 -3.42 24.04 -6.04
CA TYR A 189 -3.80 25.23 -6.80
C TYR A 189 -5.13 25.04 -7.55
N TYR A 190 -5.28 23.95 -8.31
CA TYR A 190 -6.50 23.72 -9.10
C TYR A 190 -7.71 23.28 -8.27
N ALA A 191 -7.52 22.72 -7.07
CA ALA A 191 -8.61 22.41 -6.15
C ALA A 191 -9.33 23.66 -5.60
N THR A 192 -8.75 24.84 -5.79
CA THR A 192 -9.36 26.15 -5.48
C THR A 192 -10.04 26.82 -6.68
N LYS A 193 -9.96 26.22 -7.88
CA LYS A 193 -10.45 26.80 -9.14
C LYS A 193 -11.81 26.23 -9.56
N SER A 194 -12.26 26.59 -10.76
CA SER A 194 -13.43 25.98 -11.41
C SER A 194 -13.18 24.50 -11.69
N ASN A 195 -14.22 23.67 -11.51
CA ASN A 195 -14.17 22.20 -11.62
C ASN A 195 -13.08 21.52 -10.74
N PRO A 196 -13.08 21.79 -9.41
CA PRO A 196 -12.08 21.30 -8.49
C PRO A 196 -12.30 19.85 -8.06
N GLU A 197 -13.46 19.25 -8.34
CA GLU A 197 -13.87 17.94 -7.83
C GLU A 197 -12.87 16.82 -8.15
N ARG A 198 -12.37 16.77 -9.39
CA ARG A 198 -11.33 15.80 -9.79
C ARG A 198 -10.00 16.00 -9.04
N TYR A 199 -9.65 17.26 -8.75
CA TYR A 199 -8.42 17.60 -8.02
C TYR A 199 -8.58 17.31 -6.52
N ARG A 200 -9.74 17.62 -5.94
CA ARG A 200 -10.11 17.31 -4.55
C ARG A 200 -10.19 15.82 -4.31
N PHE A 201 -10.72 15.06 -5.27
CA PHE A 201 -10.75 13.60 -5.23
C PHE A 201 -9.32 13.03 -5.08
N LEU A 202 -8.40 13.44 -5.95
CA LEU A 202 -6.99 13.01 -5.85
C LEU A 202 -6.32 13.50 -4.56
N LEU A 203 -6.51 14.77 -4.18
CA LEU A 203 -5.94 15.31 -2.96
C LEU A 203 -6.41 14.55 -1.72
N LEU A 204 -7.69 14.21 -1.61
CA LEU A 204 -8.18 13.46 -0.45
C LEU A 204 -7.67 12.03 -0.45
N TRP A 205 -7.55 11.39 -1.62
CA TRP A 205 -6.97 10.06 -1.73
C TRP A 205 -5.50 10.05 -1.25
N ILE A 206 -4.75 11.14 -1.46
CA ILE A 206 -3.33 11.19 -1.07
C ILE A 206 -3.11 11.77 0.33
N ILE A 207 -3.66 12.95 0.61
CA ILE A 207 -3.36 13.74 1.80
C ILE A 207 -3.97 13.14 3.06
N VAL A 208 -5.17 12.54 3.00
CA VAL A 208 -5.78 11.94 4.19
C VAL A 208 -4.94 10.79 4.73
N PRO A 209 -4.51 9.80 3.92
CA PRO A 209 -3.58 8.76 4.39
C PRO A 209 -2.24 9.32 4.83
N LEU A 210 -1.65 10.24 4.06
CA LEU A 210 -0.35 10.82 4.38
C LEU A 210 -0.36 11.48 5.77
N ILE A 211 -1.36 12.32 6.04
CA ILE A 211 -1.52 12.97 7.34
C ILE A 211 -1.75 11.92 8.43
N PHE A 212 -2.72 11.03 8.25
CA PHE A 212 -3.05 10.02 9.26
C PHE A 212 -1.82 9.19 9.66
N PHE A 213 -1.12 8.61 8.69
CA PHE A 213 0.04 7.76 8.97
C PHE A 213 1.26 8.53 9.46
N SER A 214 1.43 9.81 9.09
CA SER A 214 2.48 10.65 9.69
C SER A 214 2.34 10.79 11.21
N PHE A 215 1.12 10.73 11.76
CA PHE A 215 0.86 10.80 13.21
C PHE A 215 0.81 9.45 13.92
N VAL A 216 0.86 8.34 13.18
CA VAL A 216 0.95 7.00 13.75
C VAL A 216 2.38 6.76 14.27
N ALA A 217 2.51 6.07 15.41
CA ALA A 217 3.80 5.80 16.05
C ALA A 217 4.70 4.93 15.16
N THR A 218 4.26 3.70 14.83
CA THR A 218 5.02 2.79 13.95
C THR A 218 4.85 3.19 12.49
N LYS A 219 5.95 3.40 11.75
CA LYS A 219 5.89 3.80 10.33
C LYS A 219 6.61 2.79 9.45
N MET A 220 5.86 2.20 8.52
CA MET A 220 6.40 1.32 7.48
C MET A 220 6.08 1.88 6.10
N GLN A 221 7.00 1.70 5.15
CA GLN A 221 6.93 2.30 3.82
C GLN A 221 5.62 1.95 3.07
N GLY A 222 5.15 0.71 3.21
CA GLY A 222 3.93 0.23 2.56
C GLY A 222 2.63 0.90 3.05
N TYR A 223 2.61 1.53 4.23
CA TYR A 223 1.37 2.06 4.84
C TYR A 223 0.62 3.06 3.94
N VAL A 224 1.33 3.84 3.14
CA VAL A 224 0.74 4.81 2.21
C VAL A 224 0.77 4.35 0.74
N TYR A 225 1.24 3.15 0.44
CA TYR A 225 1.42 2.66 -0.93
C TYR A 225 0.12 2.58 -1.72
N PHE A 226 -1.03 2.40 -1.05
CA PHE A 226 -2.35 2.44 -1.70
C PHE A 226 -2.74 3.81 -2.29
N THR A 227 -1.95 4.85 -2.03
CA THR A 227 -2.07 6.17 -2.68
C THR A 227 -1.29 6.28 -3.98
N ALA A 228 -0.43 5.31 -4.31
CA ALA A 228 0.43 5.33 -5.49
C ALA A 228 -0.34 5.59 -6.80
N PRO A 229 -1.50 4.97 -7.09
CA PRO A 229 -2.28 5.31 -8.29
C PRO A 229 -2.63 6.79 -8.39
N ALA A 230 -3.06 7.42 -7.29
CA ALA A 230 -3.42 8.83 -7.27
C ALA A 230 -2.20 9.74 -7.46
N ILE A 231 -1.08 9.38 -6.84
CA ILE A 231 0.22 10.06 -7.02
C ILE A 231 0.63 10.03 -8.49
N PHE A 232 0.59 8.86 -9.13
CA PHE A 232 0.93 8.75 -10.55
C PHE A 232 -0.01 9.50 -11.47
N ILE A 233 -1.32 9.53 -11.17
CA ILE A 233 -2.26 10.36 -11.94
C ILE A 233 -1.90 11.85 -11.80
N ALA A 234 -1.59 12.31 -10.59
CA ALA A 234 -1.15 13.68 -10.37
C ALA A 234 0.13 14.03 -11.16
N SER A 235 1.12 13.13 -11.11
CA SER A 235 2.37 13.25 -11.87
C SER A 235 2.14 13.23 -13.38
N GLY A 236 1.24 12.38 -13.87
CA GLY A 236 0.86 12.34 -15.28
C GLY A 236 0.22 13.64 -15.75
N VAL A 237 -0.66 14.24 -14.94
CA VAL A 237 -1.26 15.56 -15.21
C VAL A 237 -0.19 16.65 -15.24
N ALA A 238 0.76 16.64 -14.30
CA ALA A 238 1.85 17.60 -14.26
C ALA A 238 2.76 17.49 -15.50
N LEU A 239 3.16 16.27 -15.87
CA LEU A 239 3.96 16.01 -17.07
C LEU A 239 3.22 16.43 -18.36
N LYS A 240 1.93 16.12 -18.47
CA LYS A 240 1.10 16.53 -19.60
C LYS A 240 1.03 18.06 -19.70
N ALA A 241 0.83 18.74 -18.57
CA ALA A 241 0.80 20.20 -18.53
C ALA A 241 2.15 20.81 -18.95
N ILE A 242 3.28 20.26 -18.51
CA ILE A 242 4.62 20.69 -18.93
C ILE A 242 4.81 20.48 -20.44
N TYR A 243 4.38 19.32 -20.95
CA TYR A 243 4.50 18.96 -22.37
C TYR A 243 3.69 19.89 -23.28
N ASP A 244 2.43 20.14 -22.95
CA ASP A 244 1.53 20.97 -23.76
C ASP A 244 1.87 22.46 -23.70
N TRP A 245 2.56 22.90 -22.64
CA TRP A 245 2.84 24.31 -22.45
C TRP A 245 3.91 24.79 -23.43
N LYS A 246 3.45 25.35 -24.56
CA LYS A 246 4.27 25.86 -25.69
C LYS A 246 5.48 26.71 -25.29
N LYS A 247 5.43 27.43 -24.17
CA LYS A 247 6.55 28.23 -23.65
C LYS A 247 7.60 27.37 -22.95
N TRP A 248 7.20 26.40 -22.14
CA TRP A 248 8.10 25.65 -21.25
C TRP A 248 8.87 24.55 -21.98
N HIS A 249 8.25 23.87 -22.95
CA HIS A 249 8.95 22.86 -23.75
C HIS A 249 10.08 23.44 -24.63
N ARG A 250 10.07 24.76 -24.85
CA ARG A 250 11.14 25.49 -25.57
C ARG A 250 12.25 25.99 -24.64
N LEU A 251 11.98 26.13 -23.35
CA LEU A 251 12.98 26.55 -22.37
C LEU A 251 13.77 25.33 -21.88
N PRO A 252 15.09 25.45 -21.66
CA PRO A 252 15.90 24.38 -21.10
C PRO A 252 15.32 23.83 -19.78
N ILE A 253 14.71 24.70 -18.96
CA ILE A 253 14.14 24.33 -17.67
C ILE A 253 12.91 23.42 -17.78
N GLY A 254 12.03 23.62 -18.76
CA GLY A 254 10.87 22.75 -18.95
C GLY A 254 11.27 21.36 -19.44
N LYS A 255 12.29 21.28 -20.30
CA LYS A 255 12.88 20.00 -20.71
C LYS A 255 13.55 19.28 -19.53
N LEU A 256 14.30 20.02 -18.71
CA LEU A 256 14.94 19.48 -17.52
C LEU A 256 13.90 18.91 -16.55
N LEU A 257 12.84 19.66 -16.23
CA LEU A 257 11.76 19.19 -15.34
C LEU A 257 11.04 17.96 -15.90
N PHE A 258 10.80 17.92 -17.21
CA PHE A 258 10.22 16.75 -17.85
C PHE A 258 11.13 15.51 -17.74
N ILE A 259 12.43 15.66 -18.01
CA ILE A 259 13.42 14.58 -17.87
C ILE A 259 13.51 14.12 -16.41
N LEU A 260 13.63 15.05 -15.46
CA LEU A 260 13.69 14.74 -14.04
C LEU A 260 12.48 13.95 -13.56
N GLY A 261 11.29 14.21 -14.13
CA GLY A 261 10.09 13.42 -13.82
C GLY A 261 10.17 11.93 -14.16
N PHE A 262 11.16 11.51 -14.97
CA PHE A 262 11.43 10.10 -15.25
C PHE A 262 12.74 9.59 -14.63
N VAL A 263 13.72 10.46 -14.35
CA VAL A 263 15.04 10.04 -13.85
C VAL A 263 14.93 9.28 -12.53
N SER A 264 14.31 9.87 -11.51
CA SER A 264 14.21 9.22 -10.19
C SER A 264 13.43 7.89 -10.23
N PRO A 265 12.25 7.79 -10.87
CA PRO A 265 11.57 6.50 -11.05
C PRO A 265 12.42 5.45 -11.76
N ILE A 266 13.15 5.83 -12.82
CA ILE A 266 14.04 4.91 -13.55
C ILE A 266 15.20 4.44 -12.68
N VAL A 267 15.83 5.34 -11.92
CA VAL A 267 16.94 5.01 -11.03
C VAL A 267 16.47 4.04 -9.96
N HIS A 268 15.36 4.34 -9.27
CA HIS A 268 14.82 3.47 -8.25
C HIS A 268 14.33 2.12 -8.83
N PHE A 269 13.75 2.12 -10.03
CA PHE A 269 13.44 0.87 -10.73
C PHE A 269 14.69 0.04 -11.00
N TYR A 270 15.75 0.66 -11.52
CA TYR A 270 17.02 -0.01 -11.75
C TYR A 270 17.60 -0.57 -10.46
N GLU A 271 17.62 0.20 -9.37
CA GLU A 271 18.02 -0.26 -8.03
C GLU A 271 17.20 -1.47 -7.58
N SER A 272 15.87 -1.44 -7.76
CA SER A 272 14.99 -2.56 -7.39
C SER A 272 15.20 -3.85 -8.19
N LEU A 273 15.89 -3.77 -9.33
CA LEU A 273 16.28 -4.94 -10.12
C LEU A 273 17.59 -5.57 -9.64
N HIS A 274 18.39 -4.86 -8.82
CA HIS A 274 19.62 -5.42 -8.30
C HIS A 274 19.27 -6.45 -7.23
N PRO A 275 19.81 -7.68 -7.33
CA PRO A 275 19.74 -8.62 -6.22
C PRO A 275 20.33 -7.95 -4.98
N ARG A 276 19.59 -7.96 -3.87
CA ARG A 276 20.17 -7.59 -2.57
C ARG A 276 21.32 -8.55 -2.27
N GLU A 277 22.34 -8.06 -1.57
CA GLU A 277 23.51 -8.86 -1.21
C GLU A 277 23.06 -10.20 -0.64
N HIS A 278 23.51 -11.27 -1.28
CA HIS A 278 23.22 -12.62 -0.84
C HIS A 278 24.09 -12.89 0.37
N ASP A 279 23.48 -13.14 1.53
CA ASP A 279 24.24 -13.59 2.69
C ASP A 279 24.70 -15.03 2.42
N GLU A 280 25.93 -15.17 1.92
CA GLU A 280 26.53 -16.47 1.62
C GLU A 280 26.59 -17.36 2.85
N ASN A 281 26.75 -16.79 4.06
CA ASN A 281 26.75 -17.54 5.31
C ASN A 281 25.37 -18.10 5.62
N LEU A 282 24.32 -17.30 5.41
CA LEU A 282 22.94 -17.76 5.56
C LEU A 282 22.64 -18.92 4.59
N VAL A 283 23.02 -18.79 3.31
CA VAL A 283 22.79 -19.85 2.33
C VAL A 283 23.56 -21.11 2.70
N ALA A 284 24.82 -20.99 3.09
CA ALA A 284 25.62 -22.12 3.55
C ALA A 284 25.01 -22.79 4.79
N ARG A 285 24.53 -22.01 5.76
CA ARG A 285 23.83 -22.50 6.97
C ARG A 285 22.57 -23.27 6.58
N LEU A 286 21.70 -22.68 5.76
CA LEU A 286 20.45 -23.32 5.31
C LEU A 286 20.74 -24.60 4.53
N GLN A 287 21.73 -24.62 3.65
CA GLN A 287 22.13 -25.82 2.92
C GLN A 287 22.65 -26.92 3.84
N THR A 288 23.41 -26.56 4.88
CA THR A 288 23.92 -27.51 5.89
C THR A 288 22.77 -28.13 6.68
N LEU A 289 21.86 -27.30 7.19
CA LEU A 289 20.71 -27.75 7.98
C LEU A 289 19.68 -28.52 7.15
N LYS A 290 19.47 -28.15 5.89
CA LYS A 290 18.53 -28.83 4.98
C LYS A 290 18.88 -30.29 4.73
N ASN A 291 20.15 -30.67 4.89
CA ASN A 291 20.61 -32.06 4.75
C ASN A 291 20.40 -32.89 6.03
N SER A 292 19.91 -32.29 7.12
CA SER A 292 19.61 -32.96 8.38
C SER A 292 18.14 -33.36 8.45
N ASP A 293 17.84 -34.44 9.18
CA ASP A 293 16.46 -34.77 9.51
C ASP A 293 15.97 -33.85 10.62
N LEU A 294 15.20 -32.83 10.24
CA LEU A 294 14.68 -31.80 11.13
C LEU A 294 13.19 -31.99 11.44
N ASP A 295 12.60 -33.13 11.06
CA ASP A 295 11.19 -33.39 11.35
C ASP A 295 10.95 -33.32 12.87
N ARG A 296 9.95 -32.55 13.29
CA ARG A 296 9.67 -32.22 14.70
C ARG A 296 10.75 -31.42 15.45
N THR A 297 11.52 -30.59 14.74
CA THR A 297 12.54 -29.73 15.37
C THR A 297 12.02 -28.32 15.66
N VAL A 298 12.37 -27.78 16.82
CA VAL A 298 12.21 -26.35 17.18
C VAL A 298 13.59 -25.72 17.34
N ILE A 299 13.83 -24.63 16.63
CA ILE A 299 15.09 -23.87 16.68
C ILE A 299 14.88 -22.61 17.52
N PHE A 300 15.77 -22.34 18.48
CA PHE A 300 15.81 -21.11 19.26
C PHE A 300 17.13 -20.38 19.02
N ASN A 301 17.11 -19.07 19.29
CA ASN A 301 18.23 -18.17 19.04
C ASN A 301 18.70 -18.14 17.57
N SER A 302 17.79 -18.41 16.63
CA SER A 302 18.13 -18.32 15.20
C SER A 302 18.28 -16.85 14.82
N PRO A 303 19.35 -16.46 14.11
CA PRO A 303 19.46 -15.11 13.56
C PRO A 303 18.44 -14.86 12.43
N THR A 304 17.83 -15.92 11.89
CA THR A 304 16.94 -15.84 10.71
C THR A 304 15.74 -16.78 10.82
N PRO A 305 14.89 -16.63 11.86
CA PRO A 305 13.82 -17.60 12.16
C PRO A 305 12.81 -17.74 11.02
N TYR A 306 12.52 -16.66 10.30
CA TYR A 306 11.64 -16.68 9.14
C TYR A 306 12.19 -17.54 8.00
N ASN A 307 13.49 -17.43 7.71
CA ASN A 307 14.13 -18.22 6.66
C ASN A 307 14.18 -19.70 7.04
N ASP A 308 14.40 -20.01 8.32
CA ASP A 308 14.36 -21.39 8.80
C ASP A 308 13.00 -22.02 8.57
N MET A 309 11.92 -21.33 8.93
CA MET A 309 10.55 -21.82 8.73
C MET A 309 10.17 -21.95 7.25
N PHE A 310 10.80 -21.17 6.35
CA PHE A 310 10.53 -21.24 4.91
C PHE A 310 11.34 -22.32 4.19
N PHE A 311 12.61 -22.50 4.55
CA PHE A 311 13.56 -23.33 3.81
C PHE A 311 13.90 -24.65 4.49
N LEU A 312 13.64 -24.78 5.79
CA LEU A 312 13.88 -26.00 6.57
C LEU A 312 12.56 -26.66 6.95
N ASN A 313 12.57 -27.99 7.07
CA ASN A 313 11.41 -28.74 7.53
C ASN A 313 11.36 -28.78 9.07
N VAL A 314 11.24 -27.60 9.69
CA VAL A 314 11.16 -27.42 11.15
C VAL A 314 9.73 -27.12 11.59
N VAL A 315 9.40 -27.36 12.85
CA VAL A 315 8.10 -27.02 13.44
C VAL A 315 8.01 -25.51 13.70
N ALA A 316 9.07 -24.93 14.25
CA ALA A 316 9.15 -23.50 14.54
C ALA A 316 10.62 -23.06 14.66
N SER A 317 10.87 -21.79 14.40
CA SER A 317 12.15 -21.13 14.68
C SER A 317 11.90 -19.78 15.35
N TYR A 318 12.75 -19.41 16.30
CA TYR A 318 12.63 -18.19 17.11
C TYR A 318 13.97 -17.48 17.26
N ASP A 319 13.95 -16.16 17.34
CA ASP A 319 15.12 -15.27 17.54
C ASP A 319 15.51 -15.05 19.01
N TYR A 320 14.85 -15.73 19.94
CA TYR A 320 15.12 -15.62 21.37
C TYR A 320 15.34 -16.99 21.99
N VAL A 321 15.96 -16.99 23.18
CA VAL A 321 16.10 -18.17 24.04
C VAL A 321 15.01 -18.13 25.12
N PRO A 322 14.11 -19.13 25.20
CA PRO A 322 13.09 -19.18 26.25
C PRO A 322 13.71 -19.62 27.58
N ASP A 323 12.94 -19.53 28.66
CA ASP A 323 13.40 -20.00 29.97
C ASP A 323 13.68 -21.52 29.99
N GLN A 324 14.50 -21.96 30.95
CA GLN A 324 14.93 -23.35 31.06
C GLN A 324 13.75 -24.32 31.24
N ARG A 325 12.70 -23.89 31.94
CA ARG A 325 11.50 -24.71 32.18
C ARG A 325 10.77 -25.00 30.86
N THR A 326 10.68 -24.01 29.98
CA THR A 326 10.09 -24.12 28.65
C THR A 326 10.93 -25.04 27.77
N LEU A 327 12.26 -24.87 27.76
CA LEU A 327 13.17 -25.76 27.02
C LEU A 327 13.01 -27.23 27.44
N ASP A 328 12.99 -27.49 28.75
CA ASP A 328 12.87 -28.85 29.28
C ASP A 328 11.51 -29.47 28.93
N SER A 329 10.43 -28.67 28.95
CA SER A 329 9.11 -29.14 28.54
C SER A 329 9.05 -29.52 27.06
N LEU A 330 9.69 -28.72 26.18
CA LEU A 330 9.68 -28.94 24.74
C LEU A 330 10.55 -30.13 24.33
N ARG A 331 11.70 -30.34 24.99
CA ARG A 331 12.58 -31.49 24.75
C ARG A 331 11.93 -32.85 24.98
N SER A 332 10.81 -32.90 25.71
CA SER A 332 10.03 -34.13 25.89
C SER A 332 9.20 -34.53 24.65
N VAL A 333 8.98 -33.60 23.72
CA VAL A 333 8.09 -33.78 22.55
C VAL A 333 8.81 -33.50 21.22
N TYR A 334 9.76 -32.55 21.22
CA TYR A 334 10.44 -32.03 20.04
C TYR A 334 11.96 -32.14 20.18
N THR A 335 12.65 -32.22 19.04
CA THR A 335 14.08 -31.97 18.99
C THR A 335 14.29 -30.46 19.15
N VAL A 336 15.05 -30.04 20.16
CA VAL A 336 15.28 -28.61 20.42
C VAL A 336 16.73 -28.25 20.11
N ILE A 337 16.92 -27.35 19.14
CA ILE A 337 18.22 -26.76 18.80
C ILE A 337 18.23 -25.34 19.38
N VAL A 338 19.29 -24.99 20.09
CA VAL A 338 19.56 -23.61 20.51
C VAL A 338 20.88 -23.24 19.85
N GLU A 339 20.87 -22.26 18.95
CA GLU A 339 22.09 -21.80 18.29
C GLU A 339 22.92 -20.94 19.25
N GLU A 340 24.24 -21.15 19.26
CA GLU A 340 25.18 -20.27 19.97
C GLU A 340 25.47 -19.04 19.10
N GLU A 341 25.68 -17.88 19.73
CA GLU A 341 26.00 -16.60 19.06
C GLU A 341 27.27 -16.66 18.19
#